data_AF-A0A7X2BNW3-F1
#
_entry.id   AF-A0A7X2BNW3-F1
#
_cell.length_a   1.000
_cell.length_b   1.000
_cell.length_c   1.000
_cell.angle_alpha   90.00
_cell.angle_beta   90.00
_cell.angle_gamma   90.00
#
_symmetry.space_group_name_H-M   'P 1'
#
loop_
_entity.id
_entity.type
_entity.pdbx_description
1 polymer ?
#
loop_
_entity_poly.entity_id
_entity_poly.type
_entity_poly.pdbx_seq_one_letter_code
_entity_poly.pdbx_strand_id
1 'polypeptide(L)'
;MHKLTMAALAAVVLAGCSSAPQEQQVTTYSYESKVHSGTVNVTEKQYTSSVLTCAPNWRDGPIYTPKGIIPIGHDHLNFVINLFADGQEEKTYTFDVPQALGSRVLAKDFQQGKEFMLQAESNGIVQQGEHFAYPEGYYVRISQPSVQGSNFVSCIGIDHMYVLDSDLQASSNPPIQLDRVVVPFVMDQVNQPVKVSFGSKIQHIAEIRVQP
;
A
#
# COMPACT_ATOMS: atom_id res chain seq x y z
N MET A 1 41.73 -40.63 5.76
CA MET A 1 41.25 -39.25 5.51
C MET A 1 40.71 -39.18 4.10
N HIS A 2 39.39 -39.27 3.88
CA HIS A 2 38.72 -38.87 2.65
C HIS A 2 37.36 -38.31 3.06
N LYS A 3 37.20 -36.99 2.92
CA LYS A 3 35.99 -36.25 3.29
C LYS A 3 34.98 -36.42 2.15
N LEU A 4 33.83 -37.02 2.44
CA LEU A 4 32.66 -36.98 1.57
C LEU A 4 32.00 -35.61 1.72
N THR A 5 32.26 -34.72 0.78
CA THR A 5 31.50 -33.48 0.60
C THR A 5 30.15 -33.82 -0.03
N MET A 6 29.07 -33.67 0.74
CA MET A 6 27.72 -33.59 0.19
C MET A 6 27.61 -32.32 -0.65
N ALA A 7 27.54 -32.47 -1.97
CA ALA A 7 27.06 -31.42 -2.84
C ALA A 7 25.54 -31.33 -2.67
N ALA A 8 25.08 -30.29 -1.97
CA ALA A 8 23.67 -29.92 -1.97
C ALA A 8 23.30 -29.45 -3.39
N LEU A 9 22.55 -30.28 -4.10
CA LEU A 9 21.92 -29.93 -5.36
C LEU A 9 20.84 -28.88 -5.06
N ALA A 10 21.13 -27.60 -5.31
CA ALA A 10 20.12 -26.56 -5.32
C ALA A 10 19.22 -26.79 -6.54
N ALA A 11 17.99 -27.23 -6.29
CA ALA A 11 16.95 -27.27 -7.30
C ALA A 11 16.58 -25.83 -7.67
N VAL A 12 17.13 -25.34 -8.79
CA VAL A 12 16.68 -24.10 -9.42
C VAL A 12 15.31 -24.38 -10.01
N VAL A 13 14.26 -24.01 -9.27
CA VAL A 13 12.90 -24.00 -9.80
C VAL A 13 12.81 -22.83 -10.78
N LEU A 14 13.00 -23.11 -12.06
CA LEU A 14 12.64 -22.21 -13.16
C LEU A 14 11.11 -22.19 -13.29
N ALA A 15 10.45 -21.50 -12.37
CA ALA A 15 9.13 -20.96 -12.63
C ALA A 15 9.33 -19.58 -13.28
N GLY A 16 8.84 -19.41 -14.51
CA GLY A 16 8.72 -18.09 -15.13
C GLY A 16 7.70 -17.27 -14.35
N CYS A 17 8.11 -16.71 -13.23
CA CYS A 17 7.39 -15.67 -12.53
C CYS A 17 7.87 -14.34 -13.10
N SER A 18 6.97 -13.51 -13.63
CA SER A 18 7.23 -12.07 -13.71
C SER A 18 7.72 -11.64 -12.33
N SER A 19 9.01 -11.33 -12.26
CA SER A 19 9.69 -11.07 -11.01
C SER A 19 9.03 -9.87 -10.37
N ALA A 20 8.55 -10.03 -9.13
CA ALA A 20 8.21 -8.89 -8.29
C ALA A 20 9.31 -7.83 -8.45
N PRO A 21 8.97 -6.53 -8.54
CA PRO A 21 9.97 -5.48 -8.70
C PRO A 21 11.04 -5.62 -7.61
N GLN A 22 12.26 -5.21 -7.90
CA GLN A 22 13.35 -5.39 -6.94
C GLN A 22 13.09 -4.53 -5.70
N GLU A 23 13.10 -5.16 -4.52
CA GLU A 23 12.98 -4.47 -3.24
C GLU A 23 14.27 -3.69 -2.98
N GLN A 24 14.16 -2.37 -2.86
CA GLN A 24 15.36 -1.53 -2.75
C GLN A 24 15.54 -0.93 -1.36
N GLN A 25 14.45 -0.55 -0.68
CA GLN A 25 14.60 0.20 0.56
C GLN A 25 13.35 0.10 1.45
N VAL A 26 13.58 -0.13 2.74
CA VAL A 26 12.60 0.11 3.80
C VAL A 26 13.10 1.29 4.63
N THR A 27 12.25 2.30 4.80
CA THR A 27 12.56 3.50 5.60
C THR A 27 11.52 3.64 6.69
N THR A 28 11.96 3.96 7.91
CA THR A 28 11.08 4.20 9.04
C THR A 28 11.29 5.60 9.61
N TYR A 29 10.21 6.28 9.96
CA TYR A 29 10.23 7.61 10.58
C TYR A 29 8.93 7.87 11.33
N SER A 30 8.90 8.89 12.18
CA SER A 30 7.71 9.25 12.95
C SER A 30 7.45 10.75 12.89
N TYR A 31 6.18 11.14 13.01
CA TYR A 31 5.78 12.55 13.11
C TYR A 31 4.53 12.71 13.96
N GLU A 32 4.38 13.88 14.59
CA GLU A 32 3.14 14.24 15.30
C GLU A 32 2.03 14.58 14.30
N SER A 33 0.89 13.90 14.41
CA SER A 33 -0.24 14.18 13.54
C SER A 33 -0.87 15.52 13.89
N LYS A 34 -1.19 16.30 12.86
CA LYS A 34 -1.99 17.54 12.99
C LYS A 34 -3.48 17.30 12.78
N VAL A 35 -3.86 16.09 12.37
CA VAL A 35 -5.21 15.73 11.90
C VAL A 35 -5.82 14.59 12.71
N HIS A 36 -4.99 13.81 13.40
CA HIS A 36 -5.38 12.66 14.21
C HIS A 36 -4.82 12.79 15.61
N SER A 37 -5.36 12.04 16.56
CA SER A 37 -4.82 11.99 17.91
C SER A 37 -3.47 11.25 17.88
N GLY A 38 -2.37 11.91 18.25
CA GLY A 38 -1.09 11.25 18.54
C GLY A 38 -0.06 11.19 17.41
N THR A 39 0.98 10.39 17.68
CA THR A 39 2.16 10.22 16.82
C THR A 39 1.90 9.15 15.76
N VAL A 40 2.24 9.44 14.51
CA VAL A 40 2.21 8.48 13.40
C VAL A 40 3.61 7.91 13.19
N ASN A 41 3.72 6.58 13.26
CA ASN A 41 4.91 5.82 12.91
C ASN A 41 4.76 5.28 11.50
N VAL A 42 5.66 5.67 10.61
CA VAL A 42 5.66 5.29 9.21
C VAL A 42 6.67 4.20 8.96
N THR A 43 6.24 3.15 8.25
CA THR A 43 7.13 2.17 7.60
C THR A 43 6.87 2.20 6.11
N GLU A 44 7.81 2.76 5.36
CA GLU A 44 7.70 2.91 3.91
C GLU A 44 8.63 1.93 3.20
N LYS A 45 8.04 1.10 2.34
CA LYS A 45 8.74 0.17 1.47
C LYS A 45 8.71 0.64 0.02
N GLN A 46 9.87 0.80 -0.59
CA GLN A 46 10.00 1.25 -1.96
C GLN A 46 10.57 0.14 -2.85
N TYR A 47 9.77 -0.26 -3.82
CA TYR A 47 10.17 -1.13 -4.90
C TYR A 47 10.79 -0.33 -6.04
N THR A 48 11.60 -1.00 -6.86
CA THR A 48 12.25 -0.42 -8.03
C THR A 48 12.13 -1.28 -9.26
N SER A 49 12.22 -0.62 -10.42
CA SER A 49 12.16 -1.24 -11.72
C SER A 49 13.17 -0.57 -12.64
N SER A 50 13.83 -1.36 -13.48
CA SER A 50 14.70 -0.85 -14.54
C SER A 50 13.92 -0.21 -15.69
N VAL A 51 12.61 -0.48 -15.77
CA VAL A 51 11.72 0.06 -16.81
C VAL A 51 11.07 1.37 -16.34
N LEU A 52 10.66 1.45 -15.07
CA LEU A 52 9.95 2.61 -14.53
C LEU A 52 10.61 3.11 -13.24
N THR A 53 10.90 4.41 -13.20
CA THR A 53 11.26 5.13 -11.98
C THR A 53 10.17 6.13 -11.62
N CYS A 54 9.56 5.98 -10.45
CA CYS A 54 8.58 6.94 -9.95
C CYS A 54 9.27 8.20 -9.44
N ALA A 55 8.76 9.38 -9.83
CA ALA A 55 9.32 10.66 -9.39
C ALA A 55 9.18 10.82 -7.86
N PRO A 56 10.17 11.33 -7.11
CA PRO A 56 10.17 11.31 -5.63
C PRO A 56 8.90 11.82 -4.93
N ASN A 57 8.23 12.83 -5.50
CA ASN A 57 7.02 13.45 -4.93
C ASN A 57 5.77 13.23 -5.79
N TRP A 58 5.73 12.16 -6.59
CA TRP A 58 4.61 11.89 -7.49
C TRP A 58 3.26 11.81 -6.73
N ARG A 59 3.28 11.33 -5.48
CA ARG A 59 2.11 11.17 -4.60
C ARG A 59 1.46 12.49 -4.20
N ASP A 60 2.24 13.58 -4.20
CA ASP A 60 1.80 14.93 -3.82
C ASP A 60 1.30 15.71 -5.04
N GLY A 61 1.22 15.07 -6.20
CA GLY A 61 0.66 15.66 -7.41
C GLY A 61 -0.82 16.04 -7.24
N PRO A 62 -1.33 16.97 -8.07
CA PRO A 62 -2.72 17.41 -8.01
C PRO A 62 -3.69 16.23 -8.16
N ILE A 63 -4.66 16.14 -7.25
CA ILE A 63 -5.65 15.05 -7.29
C ILE A 63 -6.51 15.17 -8.54
N TYR A 64 -6.62 14.07 -9.27
CA TYR A 64 -7.56 13.95 -10.38
C TYR A 64 -8.98 13.88 -9.83
N THR A 65 -9.74 14.95 -10.05
CA THR A 65 -11.18 14.96 -9.87
C THR A 65 -11.82 14.91 -11.25
N PRO A 66 -12.55 13.84 -11.61
CA PRO A 66 -13.29 13.81 -12.86
C PRO A 66 -14.28 14.98 -12.88
N LYS A 67 -14.19 15.84 -13.90
CA LYS A 67 -15.14 16.94 -14.12
C LYS A 67 -16.02 16.60 -15.32
N GLY A 68 -17.34 16.63 -15.15
CA GLY A 68 -18.31 16.40 -16.23
C GLY A 68 -18.65 14.91 -16.46
N ILE A 69 -19.25 14.62 -17.62
CA ILE A 69 -19.57 13.24 -18.05
C ILE A 69 -18.25 12.52 -18.31
N ILE A 70 -18.02 11.41 -17.61
CA ILE A 70 -16.87 10.53 -17.85
C ILE A 70 -16.98 10.03 -19.29
N PRO A 71 -16.00 10.29 -20.17
CA PRO A 71 -16.04 9.79 -21.54
C PRO A 71 -16.13 8.26 -21.49
N ILE A 72 -17.23 7.71 -22.00
CA ILE A 72 -17.39 6.27 -22.17
C ILE A 72 -16.54 5.91 -23.39
N GLY A 73 -15.27 5.55 -23.19
CA GLY A 73 -14.32 5.26 -24.25
C GLY A 73 -13.05 4.56 -23.74
N HIS A 74 -12.27 4.00 -24.67
CA HIS A 74 -11.06 3.20 -24.46
C HIS A 74 -9.86 3.94 -23.81
N ASP A 75 -10.06 5.15 -23.29
CA ASP A 75 -9.00 6.00 -22.73
C ASP A 75 -8.76 5.73 -21.24
N HIS A 76 -9.31 4.63 -20.74
CA HIS A 76 -9.32 4.25 -19.33
C HIS A 76 -8.74 2.85 -19.16
N LEU A 77 -8.15 2.61 -17.99
CA LEU A 77 -7.55 1.33 -17.62
C LEU A 77 -8.11 0.89 -16.29
N ASN A 78 -8.48 -0.38 -16.21
CA ASN A 78 -9.08 -0.93 -15.02
C ASN A 78 -8.00 -1.61 -14.18
N PHE A 79 -7.57 -0.94 -13.10
CA PHE A 79 -6.65 -1.53 -12.15
C PHE A 79 -7.43 -2.32 -11.11
N VAL A 80 -7.02 -3.56 -10.88
CA VAL A 80 -7.54 -4.41 -9.82
C VAL A 80 -6.41 -4.66 -8.83
N ILE A 81 -6.64 -4.31 -7.57
CA ILE A 81 -5.71 -4.52 -6.47
C ILE A 81 -6.37 -5.41 -5.44
N ASN A 82 -5.86 -6.63 -5.28
CA ASN A 82 -6.26 -7.52 -4.19
C ASN A 82 -5.27 -7.38 -3.05
N LEU A 83 -5.78 -7.05 -1.87
CA LEU A 83 -5.01 -6.86 -0.65
C LEU A 83 -5.32 -7.98 0.34
N PHE A 84 -4.28 -8.67 0.75
CA PHE A 84 -4.30 -9.69 1.80
C PHE A 84 -3.52 -9.13 2.98
N ALA A 85 -4.12 -9.13 4.17
CA ALA A 85 -3.45 -8.76 5.40
C ALA A 85 -3.52 -9.94 6.38
N ASP A 86 -2.47 -10.12 7.18
CA ASP A 86 -2.42 -11.23 8.15
C ASP A 86 -3.67 -11.23 9.06
N GLY A 87 -4.38 -12.36 9.09
CA GLY A 87 -5.57 -12.54 9.92
C GLY A 87 -6.83 -11.82 9.42
N GLN A 88 -6.83 -11.26 8.21
CA GLN A 88 -7.96 -10.56 7.60
C GLN A 88 -8.40 -11.22 6.29
N GLU A 89 -9.68 -11.01 5.92
CA GLU A 89 -10.19 -11.42 4.61
C GLU A 89 -9.57 -10.58 3.47
N GLU A 90 -9.51 -11.18 2.28
CA GLU A 90 -9.08 -10.51 1.06
C GLU A 90 -9.98 -9.30 0.75
N LYS A 91 -9.37 -8.15 0.45
CA LYS A 91 -10.08 -6.95 -0.02
C LYS A 91 -9.68 -6.64 -1.46
N THR A 92 -10.66 -6.63 -2.36
CA THR A 92 -10.48 -6.26 -3.76
C THR A 92 -10.89 -4.81 -4.00
N TYR A 93 -10.01 -4.04 -4.62
CA TYR A 93 -10.27 -2.67 -5.04
C TYR A 93 -10.11 -2.53 -6.55
N THR A 94 -11.11 -1.91 -7.18
CA THR A 94 -11.16 -1.67 -8.62
C THR A 94 -11.07 -0.17 -8.90
N PHE A 95 -10.17 0.22 -9.78
CA PHE A 95 -9.92 1.62 -10.13
C PHE A 95 -10.06 1.80 -11.63
N ASP A 96 -10.97 2.69 -11.99
CA ASP A 96 -11.07 3.20 -13.35
C ASP A 96 -10.11 4.40 -13.51
N VAL A 97 -8.98 4.17 -14.19
CA VAL A 97 -7.87 5.12 -14.27
C VAL A 97 -7.75 5.68 -15.69
N PRO A 98 -7.93 7.00 -15.90
CA PRO A 98 -7.70 7.60 -17.21
C PRO A 98 -6.23 7.45 -17.62
N GLN A 99 -5.97 7.07 -18.87
CA GLN A 99 -4.60 7.03 -19.43
C GLN A 99 -3.98 8.44 -19.48
N ALA A 100 -4.82 9.47 -19.66
CA ALA A 100 -4.38 10.87 -19.76
C ALA A 100 -4.34 11.62 -18.41
N LEU A 101 -3.83 10.98 -17.34
CA LEU A 101 -3.69 11.66 -16.04
C LEU A 101 -2.64 12.79 -16.06
N GLY A 102 -1.60 12.69 -16.90
CA GLY A 102 -0.47 13.61 -16.87
C GLY A 102 0.27 13.52 -15.53
N SER A 103 0.52 14.66 -14.89
CA SER A 103 1.12 14.72 -13.55
C SER A 103 0.12 14.59 -12.40
N ARG A 104 -1.16 14.33 -12.69
CA ARG A 104 -2.21 14.19 -11.68
C ARG A 104 -2.19 12.80 -11.05
N VAL A 105 -2.77 12.70 -9.86
CA VAL A 105 -2.88 11.46 -9.10
C VAL A 105 -4.35 11.09 -8.94
N LEU A 106 -4.75 9.91 -9.39
CA LEU A 106 -6.01 9.33 -8.94
C LEU A 106 -5.80 8.83 -7.52
N ALA A 107 -6.59 9.31 -6.57
CA ALA A 107 -6.53 8.87 -5.19
C ALA A 107 -7.90 8.41 -4.71
N LYS A 108 -7.95 7.31 -3.95
CA LYS A 108 -9.17 6.75 -3.37
C LYS A 108 -8.90 6.35 -1.93
N ASP A 109 -9.62 7.00 -1.04
CA ASP A 109 -9.58 6.78 0.39
C ASP A 109 -10.64 5.75 0.80
N PHE A 110 -10.18 4.64 1.37
CA PHE A 110 -11.01 3.56 1.92
C PHE A 110 -10.85 3.47 3.44
N GLN A 111 -10.31 4.51 4.08
CA GLN A 111 -10.15 4.59 5.52
C GLN A 111 -11.49 4.94 6.18
N GLN A 112 -11.70 4.39 7.37
CA GLN A 112 -12.80 4.75 8.26
C GLN A 112 -12.25 5.53 9.44
N GLY A 113 -12.93 6.61 9.82
CA GLY A 113 -12.64 7.28 11.09
C GLY A 113 -13.03 6.37 12.25
N LYS A 114 -12.07 6.05 13.10
CA LYS A 114 -12.27 5.31 14.34
C LYS A 114 -12.06 6.25 15.50
N GLU A 115 -12.83 6.01 16.56
CA GLU A 115 -12.74 6.74 17.81
C GLU A 115 -12.74 5.73 18.95
N PHE A 116 -11.84 5.94 19.90
CA PHE A 116 -11.66 5.07 21.05
C PHE A 116 -11.53 5.91 22.32
N MET A 117 -12.06 5.42 23.44
CA MET A 117 -11.98 6.12 24.72
C MET A 117 -10.85 5.51 25.55
N LEU A 118 -9.76 6.26 25.71
CA LEU A 118 -8.60 5.87 26.51
C LEU A 118 -8.89 6.07 27.99
N GLN A 119 -8.43 5.15 28.84
CA GLN A 119 -8.53 5.28 30.31
C GLN A 119 -9.98 5.36 30.84
N ALA A 120 -10.94 4.74 30.14
CA ALA A 120 -12.37 4.79 30.51
C ALA A 120 -12.70 4.05 31.83
N GLU A 121 -11.77 3.33 32.45
CA GLU A 121 -11.97 2.66 33.73
C GLU A 121 -10.74 2.80 34.62
N SER A 122 -10.97 3.15 35.90
CA SER A 122 -9.94 3.14 36.94
C SER A 122 -10.52 2.60 38.24
N ASN A 123 -9.86 1.58 38.81
CA ASN A 123 -10.27 0.93 40.08
C ASN A 123 -11.74 0.42 40.08
N GLY A 124 -12.23 -0.12 38.96
CA GLY A 124 -13.61 -0.63 38.86
C GLY A 124 -14.68 0.46 38.70
N ILE A 125 -14.28 1.72 38.55
CA ILE A 125 -15.19 2.84 38.29
C ILE A 125 -15.04 3.23 36.82
N VAL A 126 -16.15 3.17 36.06
CA VAL A 126 -16.22 3.69 34.70
C VAL A 126 -16.19 5.22 34.76
N GLN A 127 -15.21 5.82 34.08
CA GLN A 127 -15.01 7.27 33.97
C GLN A 127 -15.09 7.70 32.51
N GLN A 128 -15.33 8.99 32.28
CA GLN A 128 -15.17 9.58 30.96
C GLN A 128 -13.66 9.69 30.66
N GLY A 129 -13.18 8.86 29.73
CA GLY A 129 -11.79 8.86 29.30
C GLY A 129 -11.48 9.89 28.21
N GLU A 130 -10.22 9.95 27.78
CA GLU A 130 -9.80 10.80 26.66
C GLU A 130 -10.20 10.17 25.32
N HIS A 131 -10.73 10.99 24.41
CA HIS A 131 -11.12 10.54 23.08
C HIS A 131 -9.90 10.52 22.14
N PHE A 132 -9.63 9.35 21.56
CA PHE A 132 -8.55 9.11 20.63
C PHE A 132 -9.12 8.76 19.25
N ALA A 133 -8.86 9.63 18.26
CA ALA A 133 -9.38 9.48 16.91
C ALA A 133 -8.26 9.21 15.89
N TYR A 134 -8.46 8.20 15.05
CA TYR A 134 -7.50 7.79 14.02
C TYR A 134 -8.21 7.21 12.78
N PRO A 135 -7.60 7.28 11.60
CA PRO A 135 -8.09 6.61 10.42
C PRO A 135 -7.64 5.14 10.41
N GLU A 136 -8.54 4.23 10.06
CA GLU A 136 -8.23 2.82 9.89
C GLU A 136 -8.57 2.35 8.48
N GLY A 137 -7.62 1.71 7.80
CA GLY A 137 -7.81 1.14 6.46
C GLY A 137 -6.83 1.68 5.43
N TYR A 138 -7.19 1.55 4.15
CA TYR A 138 -6.28 1.77 3.04
C TYR A 138 -6.52 3.10 2.31
N TYR A 139 -5.43 3.74 1.90
CA TYR A 139 -5.46 4.87 0.98
C TYR A 139 -4.59 4.57 -0.25
N VAL A 140 -5.22 4.49 -1.42
CA VAL A 140 -4.57 4.07 -2.66
C VAL A 140 -4.42 5.24 -3.62
N ARG A 141 -3.23 5.36 -4.21
CA ARG A 141 -2.87 6.39 -5.20
C ARG A 141 -2.31 5.74 -6.46
N ILE A 142 -2.74 6.22 -7.61
CA ILE A 142 -2.28 5.76 -8.93
C ILE A 142 -1.94 7.00 -9.77
N SER A 143 -0.77 7.01 -10.39
CA SER A 143 -0.36 8.12 -11.25
C SER A 143 0.45 7.64 -12.46
N GLN A 144 0.54 8.52 -13.45
CA GLN A 144 1.37 8.31 -14.64
C GLN A 144 1.12 6.97 -15.38
N PRO A 145 -0.14 6.53 -15.58
CA PRO A 145 -0.40 5.40 -16.44
C PRO A 145 0.11 5.71 -17.85
N SER A 146 0.91 4.83 -18.42
CA SER A 146 1.51 5.02 -19.74
C SER A 146 1.88 3.69 -20.37
N VAL A 147 2.24 3.73 -21.66
CA VAL A 147 2.80 2.59 -22.39
C VAL A 147 4.26 2.91 -22.69
N GLN A 148 5.18 2.08 -22.19
CA GLN A 148 6.62 2.18 -22.47
C GLN A 148 7.10 0.92 -23.19
N GLY A 149 7.38 1.05 -24.49
CA GLY A 149 7.64 -0.10 -25.34
C GLY A 149 6.40 -0.99 -25.45
N SER A 150 6.52 -2.25 -25.06
CA SER A 150 5.40 -3.21 -24.95
C SER A 150 4.74 -3.24 -23.58
N ASN A 151 5.27 -2.50 -22.60
CA ASN A 151 4.86 -2.60 -21.21
C ASN A 151 3.86 -1.52 -20.85
N PHE A 152 2.82 -1.90 -20.13
CA PHE A 152 1.99 -0.94 -19.43
C PHE A 152 2.65 -0.59 -18.09
N VAL A 153 2.73 0.70 -17.77
CA VAL A 153 3.46 1.19 -16.60
C VAL A 153 2.63 2.19 -15.79
N SER A 154 2.83 2.22 -14.47
CA SER A 154 2.17 3.18 -13.57
C SER A 154 2.90 3.27 -12.23
N CYS A 155 2.78 4.40 -11.54
CA CYS A 155 3.25 4.54 -10.16
C CYS A 155 2.09 4.36 -9.20
N ILE A 156 2.18 3.33 -8.36
CA ILE A 156 1.14 2.95 -7.42
C ILE A 156 1.66 3.09 -5.99
N GLY A 157 0.84 3.69 -5.14
CA GLY A 157 1.11 3.91 -3.73
C GLY A 157 -0.04 3.36 -2.92
N ILE A 158 0.25 2.51 -1.95
CA ILE A 158 -0.75 1.95 -1.03
C ILE A 158 -0.29 2.29 0.38
N ASP A 159 -1.13 3.03 1.09
CA ASP A 159 -0.97 3.35 2.50
C ASP A 159 -1.99 2.52 3.29
N HIS A 160 -1.59 1.96 4.42
CA HIS A 160 -2.46 1.30 5.40
C HIS A 160 -2.25 1.95 6.76
N MET A 161 -3.31 2.55 7.31
CA MET A 161 -3.28 3.15 8.64
C MET A 161 -4.07 2.28 9.61
N TYR A 162 -3.52 2.06 10.80
CA TYR A 162 -4.14 1.28 11.85
C TYR A 162 -3.51 1.59 13.21
N VAL A 163 -4.15 1.14 14.27
CA VAL A 163 -3.60 1.11 15.63
C VAL A 163 -3.76 -0.32 16.13
N LEU A 164 -2.77 -0.83 16.88
CA LEU A 164 -2.90 -2.16 17.48
C LEU A 164 -3.87 -2.12 18.66
N ASP A 165 -4.77 -3.11 18.76
CA ASP A 165 -5.69 -3.23 19.89
C ASP A 165 -4.95 -3.28 21.24
N SER A 166 -3.76 -3.90 21.26
CA SER A 166 -2.89 -3.93 22.45
C SER A 166 -2.45 -2.52 22.87
N ASP A 167 -2.20 -1.63 21.92
CA ASP A 167 -1.72 -0.28 22.19
C ASP A 167 -2.86 0.61 22.68
N LEU A 168 -4.07 0.44 22.13
CA LEU A 168 -5.28 1.15 22.59
C LEU A 168 -5.59 0.87 24.07
N GLN A 169 -5.29 -0.33 24.55
CA GLN A 169 -5.54 -0.75 25.93
C GLN A 169 -4.39 -0.41 26.89
N ALA A 170 -3.15 -0.38 26.38
CA ALA A 170 -1.95 -0.26 27.22
C ALA A 170 -1.35 1.16 27.27
N SER A 171 -1.74 2.06 26.37
CA SER A 171 -1.13 3.40 26.24
C SER A 171 -2.15 4.52 26.41
N SER A 172 -1.73 5.61 27.05
CA SER A 172 -2.45 6.89 27.04
C SER A 172 -2.21 7.71 25.76
N ASN A 173 -1.28 7.29 24.92
CA ASN A 173 -1.01 7.86 23.60
C ASN A 173 -0.58 6.73 22.64
N PRO A 174 -1.52 5.91 22.16
CA PRO A 174 -1.20 4.80 21.30
C PRO A 174 -0.64 5.29 19.95
N PRO A 175 0.45 4.69 19.44
CA PRO A 175 1.02 5.10 18.16
C PRO A 175 0.16 4.63 16.98
N ILE A 176 -0.16 5.56 16.08
CA ILE A 176 -0.79 5.23 14.80
C ILE A 176 0.28 4.65 13.88
N GLN A 177 0.06 3.44 13.37
CA GLN A 177 0.93 2.83 12.36
C GLN A 177 0.47 3.27 10.97
N LEU A 178 1.44 3.64 10.12
CA LEU A 178 1.26 3.90 8.69
C LEU A 178 2.23 3.01 7.92
N ASP A 179 1.71 1.91 7.39
CA ASP A 179 2.46 1.03 6.49
C ASP A 179 2.25 1.48 5.06
N ARG A 180 3.34 1.70 4.33
CA ARG A 180 3.30 2.34 3.02
C ARG A 180 4.14 1.56 2.02
N VAL A 181 3.63 1.41 0.81
CA VAL A 181 4.38 0.82 -0.30
C VAL A 181 4.32 1.68 -1.55
N VAL A 182 5.46 1.83 -2.21
CA VAL A 182 5.58 2.42 -3.55
C VAL A 182 5.94 1.31 -4.53
N VAL A 183 5.10 1.13 -5.54
CA VAL A 183 5.25 0.13 -6.59
C VAL A 183 5.42 0.84 -7.93
N PRO A 184 6.62 0.78 -8.55
CA PRO A 184 6.76 1.08 -9.96
C PRO A 184 6.20 -0.09 -10.75
N PHE A 185 4.90 -0.02 -11.02
CA PHE A 185 4.14 -1.07 -11.68
C PHE A 185 4.55 -1.16 -13.14
N VAL A 186 4.90 -2.37 -13.57
CA VAL A 186 5.25 -2.71 -14.94
C VAL A 186 4.60 -4.04 -15.26
N MET A 187 3.76 -4.06 -16.28
CA MET A 187 3.07 -5.25 -16.75
C MET A 187 3.41 -5.48 -18.21
N ASP A 188 4.09 -6.60 -18.48
CA ASP A 188 4.50 -7.06 -19.80
C ASP A 188 3.50 -8.06 -20.42
N GLN A 189 2.69 -8.73 -19.58
CA GLN A 189 1.69 -9.71 -19.99
C GLN A 189 0.30 -9.40 -19.40
N VAL A 190 -0.71 -9.41 -20.27
CA VAL A 190 -2.12 -9.32 -19.86
C VAL A 190 -2.44 -10.56 -19.01
N ASN A 191 -2.89 -10.34 -17.77
CA ASN A 191 -3.35 -11.36 -16.77
C ASN A 191 -2.32 -11.97 -15.81
N GLN A 192 -1.07 -11.47 -15.72
CA GLN A 192 -0.20 -11.83 -14.58
C GLN A 192 -0.20 -10.71 -13.52
N PRO A 193 -0.58 -10.97 -12.26
CA PRO A 193 -0.54 -9.96 -11.22
C PRO A 193 0.91 -9.65 -10.81
N VAL A 194 1.24 -8.37 -10.69
CA VAL A 194 2.44 -7.93 -9.97
C VAL A 194 2.17 -8.08 -8.48
N LYS A 195 2.97 -8.91 -7.81
CA LYS A 195 2.84 -9.16 -6.37
C LYS A 195 3.89 -8.39 -5.60
N VAL A 196 3.47 -7.68 -4.56
CA VAL A 196 4.36 -6.97 -3.63
C VAL A 196 3.93 -7.26 -2.19
N SER A 197 4.87 -7.16 -1.26
CA SER A 197 4.60 -7.22 0.17
C SER A 197 5.03 -5.94 0.87
N PHE A 198 4.35 -5.59 1.95
CA PHE A 198 4.70 -4.46 2.80
C PHE A 198 4.08 -4.63 4.18
N GLY A 199 4.47 -3.78 5.13
CA GLY A 199 3.93 -3.84 6.48
C GLY A 199 5.01 -3.85 7.55
N SER A 200 4.65 -3.41 8.75
CA SER A 200 5.56 -3.37 9.90
C SER A 200 5.10 -4.31 11.00
N LYS A 201 3.89 -4.13 11.52
CA LYS A 201 3.29 -5.00 12.55
C LYS A 201 2.27 -5.97 11.97
N ILE A 202 1.59 -5.56 10.90
CA ILE A 202 0.70 -6.41 10.10
C ILE A 202 1.38 -6.56 8.74
N GLN A 203 1.60 -7.79 8.27
CA GLN A 203 2.12 -8.01 6.93
C GLN A 203 0.98 -7.98 5.91
N HIS A 204 1.28 -7.39 4.76
CA HIS A 204 0.36 -7.23 3.65
C HIS A 204 0.97 -7.82 2.39
N ILE A 205 0.12 -8.41 1.55
CA ILE A 205 0.43 -8.79 0.18
C ILE A 205 -0.56 -8.05 -0.73
N ALA A 206 -0.05 -7.31 -1.71
CA ALA A 206 -0.85 -6.70 -2.76
C ALA A 206 -0.60 -7.42 -4.08
N GLU A 207 -1.67 -7.90 -4.72
CA GLU A 207 -1.65 -8.40 -6.09
C GLU A 207 -2.30 -7.36 -7.01
N ILE A 208 -1.51 -6.78 -7.91
CA ILE A 208 -1.93 -5.68 -8.77
C ILE A 208 -2.02 -6.16 -10.21
N ARG A 209 -3.15 -5.89 -10.87
CA ARG A 209 -3.44 -6.30 -12.25
C ARG A 209 -4.04 -5.13 -13.01
N VAL A 210 -3.82 -5.09 -14.31
CA VAL A 210 -4.54 -4.17 -15.21
C VAL A 210 -5.34 -5.00 -16.20
N GLN A 211 -6.63 -4.72 -16.26
CA GLN A 211 -7.56 -5.30 -17.21
C GLN A 211 -7.86 -4.29 -18.33
N PRO A 212 -7.93 -4.75 -19.60
CA PRO A 212 -8.32 -3.91 -20.73
C PRO A 212 -9.79 -3.48 -20.67
#